data_AF-A0A952H6R7-F1
#
_entry.id   AF-A0A952H6R7-F1
#
_cell.length_a   1.000
_cell.length_b   1.000
_cell.length_c   1.000
_cell.angle_alpha   90.00
_cell.angle_beta   90.00
_cell.angle_gamma   90.00
#
_symmetry.space_group_name_H-M   'P 1'
#
loop_
_entity.id
_entity.type
_entity.pdbx_description
1 polymer ?
#
loop_
_entity_poly.entity_id
_entity_poly.type
_entity_poly.pdbx_seq_one_letter_code
_entity_poly.pdbx_strand_id
1 'polypeptide(L)'
;APTCAVMWAMYADAADYSEWQTGRRFTGMVFATIGFSLKAGLALGSASLLWLLAGFFNYDTQLPGAANAIEGYRFASSFVVGALFAACTLCLVANKLNKQTTLRMSDELAQRRLKASNPSASDPAAPGAVPAAA
;
A
#
# COMPACT_ATOMS: atom_id res chain seq x y z
N ALA A 1 4.71 -19.26 10.46
CA ALA A 1 3.90 -18.32 9.64
C ALA A 1 4.04 -16.86 10.12
N PRO A 2 5.17 -16.16 9.85
CA PRO A 2 5.34 -14.74 10.21
C PRO A 2 5.09 -13.74 9.07
N THR A 3 4.82 -14.20 7.85
CA THR A 3 4.79 -13.35 6.63
C THR A 3 3.66 -12.33 6.63
N CYS A 4 2.46 -12.69 7.12
CA CYS A 4 1.34 -11.76 7.18
C CYS A 4 1.64 -10.58 8.11
N ALA A 5 2.27 -10.82 9.26
CA ALA A 5 2.63 -9.77 10.21
C ALA A 5 3.65 -8.78 9.63
N VAL A 6 4.64 -9.30 8.89
CA VAL A 6 5.65 -8.47 8.22
C VAL A 6 5.01 -7.57 7.14
N MET A 7 4.05 -8.08 6.37
CA MET A 7 3.35 -7.29 5.36
C MET A 7 2.55 -6.12 5.98
N TRP A 8 1.87 -6.37 7.10
CA TRP A 8 1.16 -5.30 7.81
C TRP A 8 2.11 -4.27 8.43
N ALA A 9 3.27 -4.70 8.93
CA ALA A 9 4.32 -3.78 9.39
C ALA A 9 4.82 -2.88 8.25
N MET A 10 5.01 -3.42 7.04
CA MET A 10 5.39 -2.62 5.87
C MET A 10 4.33 -1.57 5.50
N TYR A 11 3.04 -1.90 5.63
CA TYR A 11 1.97 -0.91 5.41
C TYR A 11 1.95 0.19 6.48
N ALA A 12 2.26 -0.15 7.74
CA ALA A 12 2.41 0.83 8.81
C ALA A 12 3.60 1.78 8.55
N ASP A 13 4.75 1.24 8.14
CA ASP A 13 5.93 2.05 7.79
C ASP A 13 5.64 3.03 6.62
N ALA A 14 4.85 2.58 5.64
CA ALA A 14 4.41 3.43 4.53
C ALA A 14 3.41 4.51 4.97
N ALA A 15 2.53 4.20 5.93
CA ALA A 15 1.63 5.19 6.52
C ALA A 15 2.41 6.25 7.32
N ASP A 16 3.41 5.84 8.10
CA ASP A 16 4.31 6.75 8.81
C ASP A 16 5.12 7.62 7.83
N TYR A 17 5.50 7.07 6.67
CA TYR A 17 6.15 7.83 5.60
C TYR A 17 5.27 8.96 5.06
N SER A 18 3.98 8.69 4.86
CA SER A 18 3.02 9.70 4.41
C SER A 18 2.81 10.82 5.44
N GLU A 19 2.90 10.49 6.74
CA GLU A 19 2.82 11.47 7.84
C GLU A 19 4.07 12.36 7.88
N TRP A 20 5.27 11.81 7.67
CA TRP A 20 6.50 12.61 7.60
C TRP A 20 6.49 13.62 6.45
N GLN A 21 6.00 13.22 5.28
CA GLN A 21 6.00 14.09 4.10
C GLN A 21 4.88 15.15 4.14
N THR A 22 3.74 14.84 4.77
CA THR A 22 2.54 15.70 4.76
C THR A 22 2.32 16.47 6.07
N GLY A 23 2.96 16.07 7.17
CA GLY A 23 2.87 16.72 8.49
C GLY A 23 1.50 16.68 9.16
N ARG A 24 0.52 15.97 8.58
CA ARG A 24 -0.85 15.78 9.09
C ARG A 24 -1.15 14.28 9.19
N ARG A 25 -1.80 13.89 10.29
CA ARG A 25 -2.23 12.51 10.53
C ARG A 25 -3.37 12.11 9.60
N PHE A 26 -3.06 11.37 8.55
CA PHE A 26 -4.02 10.82 7.58
C PHE A 26 -3.94 9.29 7.44
N THR A 27 -3.49 8.62 8.49
CA THR A 27 -3.32 7.15 8.54
C THR A 27 -4.60 6.41 8.12
N GLY A 28 -5.78 6.90 8.52
CA GLY A 28 -7.07 6.31 8.13
C GLY A 28 -7.33 6.31 6.62
N MET A 29 -6.91 7.35 5.89
CA MET A 29 -7.06 7.42 4.44
C MET A 29 -6.12 6.43 3.74
N VAL A 30 -4.88 6.29 4.23
CA VAL A 30 -3.90 5.34 3.69
C VAL A 30 -4.40 3.90 3.82
N PHE A 31 -4.86 3.51 5.02
CA PHE A 31 -5.41 2.17 5.23
C PHE A 31 -6.71 1.93 4.44
N ALA A 32 -7.57 2.94 4.29
CA ALA A 32 -8.76 2.85 3.46
C ALA A 32 -8.41 2.63 1.99
N THR A 33 -7.42 3.34 1.44
CA THR A 33 -6.96 3.15 0.07
C THR A 33 -6.37 1.76 -0.13
N ILE A 34 -5.53 1.25 0.79
CA ILE A 34 -4.97 -0.11 0.71
C ILE A 34 -6.09 -1.16 0.68
N GLY A 35 -7.07 -1.05 1.58
CA GLY A 35 -8.21 -1.96 1.63
C GLY A 35 -9.11 -1.87 0.39
N PHE A 36 -9.33 -0.67 -0.14
CA PHE A 36 -10.06 -0.44 -1.38
C PHE A 36 -9.35 -1.08 -2.57
N SER A 37 -8.05 -0.85 -2.72
CA SER A 37 -7.24 -1.44 -3.80
C SER A 37 -7.28 -2.96 -3.77
N LEU A 38 -7.29 -3.58 -2.58
CA LEU A 38 -7.39 -5.04 -2.44
C LEU A 38 -8.75 -5.56 -2.96
N LYS A 39 -9.85 -4.94 -2.53
CA LYS A 39 -11.21 -5.32 -2.95
C LYS A 39 -11.43 -5.04 -4.44
N ALA A 40 -10.98 -3.89 -4.93
CA ALA A 40 -11.06 -3.52 -6.34
C ALA A 40 -10.23 -4.48 -7.21
N GLY A 41 -9.03 -4.85 -6.77
CA GLY A 41 -8.18 -5.82 -7.46
C GLY A 41 -8.82 -7.20 -7.58
N LEU A 42 -9.49 -7.67 -6.52
CA LEU A 42 -10.26 -8.93 -6.55
C LEU A 42 -11.40 -8.88 -7.57
N ALA A 43 -12.16 -7.78 -7.61
CA ALA A 43 -13.26 -7.60 -8.56
C ALA A 43 -12.77 -7.49 -10.01
N LEU A 44 -11.67 -6.76 -10.26
CA LEU A 44 -11.08 -6.65 -11.59
C LEU A 44 -10.47 -7.98 -12.05
N GLY A 45 -9.85 -8.73 -11.14
CA GLY A 45 -9.31 -10.06 -11.42
C GLY A 45 -10.39 -11.03 -11.86
N SER A 46 -11.50 -11.13 -11.11
CA SER A 46 -12.61 -12.01 -11.48
C SER A 46 -13.31 -11.59 -12.78
N ALA A 47 -13.49 -10.29 -13.02
CA ALA A 47 -14.04 -9.79 -14.27
C ALA A 47 -13.14 -10.09 -15.47
N SER A 48 -11.81 -9.95 -15.33
CA SER A 48 -10.85 -10.22 -16.40
C SER A 48 -10.86 -11.69 -16.86
N LEU A 49 -11.04 -12.62 -15.91
CA LEU A 49 -11.19 -14.04 -16.21
C LEU A 49 -12.42 -14.31 -17.08
N LEU A 50 -13.55 -13.68 -16.74
CA LEU A 50 -14.81 -13.87 -17.46
C LEU A 50 -14.74 -13.27 -18.88
N TRP A 51 -14.09 -12.11 -19.04
CA TRP A 51 -13.85 -11.52 -20.35
C TRP A 51 -12.97 -12.39 -21.24
N LEU A 52 -11.91 -12.97 -20.71
CA LEU A 52 -11.03 -13.86 -21.46
C LEU A 52 -11.76 -15.14 -21.90
N LEU A 53 -12.58 -15.70 -21.02
CA LEU A 53 -13.34 -16.92 -21.32
C LEU A 53 -14.46 -16.66 -22.35
N ALA A 54 -15.15 -15.53 -22.25
CA ALA A 54 -16.14 -15.12 -23.24
C ALA A 54 -15.50 -14.79 -24.59
N GLY A 55 -14.36 -14.10 -24.62
CA GLY A 55 -13.72 -13.63 -25.85
C GLY A 55 -13.00 -14.73 -26.65
N PHE A 56 -12.22 -15.60 -25.99
CA PHE A 56 -11.41 -16.61 -26.69
C PHE A 56 -12.08 -17.97 -26.80
N PHE A 57 -12.90 -18.36 -25.82
CA PHE A 57 -13.48 -19.70 -25.73
C PHE A 57 -14.98 -19.73 -26.02
N ASN A 58 -15.58 -18.59 -26.41
CA ASN A 58 -17.00 -18.44 -26.71
C ASN A 58 -17.89 -19.07 -25.61
N TYR A 59 -17.49 -18.86 -24.36
CA TYR A 59 -18.14 -19.47 -23.21
C TYR A 59 -19.57 -18.95 -23.03
N ASP A 60 -20.55 -19.81 -23.30
CA ASP A 60 -21.95 -19.54 -23.05
C ASP A 60 -22.29 -19.80 -21.58
N THR A 61 -22.75 -18.76 -20.88
CA THR A 61 -23.14 -18.86 -19.47
C THR A 61 -24.38 -19.72 -19.24
N GLN A 62 -25.15 -20.00 -20.30
CA GLN A 62 -26.39 -20.77 -20.23
C GLN A 62 -26.20 -22.29 -20.39
N LEU A 63 -25.07 -22.73 -20.98
CA LEU A 63 -24.81 -24.15 -21.30
C LEU A 63 -23.44 -24.59 -20.73
N PRO A 64 -23.39 -25.15 -19.50
CA PRO A 64 -22.12 -25.44 -18.80
C PRO A 64 -21.36 -26.68 -19.31
N GLY A 65 -21.62 -27.14 -20.54
CA GLY A 65 -21.27 -28.47 -21.01
C GLY A 65 -20.01 -28.59 -21.88
N ALA A 66 -19.04 -27.68 -21.79
CA ALA A 66 -17.92 -27.64 -22.74
C ALA A 66 -16.57 -28.03 -22.11
N ALA A 67 -15.92 -29.07 -22.66
CA ALA A 67 -14.51 -29.39 -22.41
C ALA A 67 -13.58 -28.17 -22.61
N ASN A 68 -13.98 -27.24 -23.49
CA ASN A 68 -13.31 -25.97 -23.76
C ASN A 68 -13.22 -25.04 -22.53
N ALA A 69 -14.15 -25.14 -21.57
CA ALA A 69 -14.13 -24.31 -20.35
C ALA A 69 -12.97 -24.70 -19.42
N ILE A 70 -12.61 -25.99 -19.40
CA ILE A 70 -11.52 -26.51 -18.55
C ILE A 70 -10.16 -26.02 -19.09
N GLU A 71 -9.97 -26.06 -20.41
CA GLU A 71 -8.75 -25.53 -21.03
C GLU A 71 -8.65 -24.01 -20.88
N GLY A 72 -9.76 -23.29 -21.06
CA GLY A 72 -9.83 -21.86 -20.84
C GLY A 72 -9.48 -21.46 -19.40
N TYR A 73 -9.93 -22.21 -18.40
CA TYR A 73 -9.57 -21.96 -17.00
C TYR A 73 -8.07 -22.20 -16.73
N ARG A 74 -7.49 -23.27 -17.27
CA ARG A 74 -6.04 -23.55 -17.16
C ARG A 74 -5.19 -22.46 -17.80
N PHE A 75 -5.59 -22.01 -18.99
CA PHE A 75 -4.91 -20.92 -19.69
C PHE A 75 -5.04 -19.60 -18.92
N ALA A 76 -6.25 -19.23 -18.50
CA ALA A 76 -6.50 -17.98 -17.82
C ALA A 76 -5.85 -17.92 -16.43
N SER A 77 -5.85 -19.01 -15.66
CA SER A 77 -5.14 -19.07 -14.37
C SER A 77 -3.64 -18.86 -14.48
N SER A 78 -3.01 -19.24 -15.61
CA SER A 78 -1.59 -19.00 -15.83
C SER A 78 -1.33 -17.61 -16.41
N PHE A 79 -2.13 -17.18 -17.41
CA PHE A 79 -1.93 -15.93 -18.11
C PHE A 79 -2.33 -14.70 -17.27
N VAL A 80 -3.50 -14.74 -16.61
CA VAL A 80 -3.97 -13.62 -15.76
C VAL A 80 -3.06 -13.46 -14.55
N VAL A 81 -2.69 -14.56 -13.90
CA VAL A 81 -1.78 -14.54 -12.76
C VAL A 81 -0.37 -14.09 -13.20
N GLY A 82 0.13 -14.61 -14.32
CA GLY A 82 1.41 -14.20 -14.90
C GLY A 82 1.46 -12.70 -15.23
N ALA A 83 0.40 -12.17 -15.86
CA ALA A 83 0.30 -10.74 -16.16
C ALA A 83 0.24 -9.88 -14.90
N LEU A 84 -0.50 -10.31 -13.86
CA LEU A 84 -0.55 -9.63 -12.56
C LEU A 84 0.81 -9.62 -11.86
N PHE A 85 1.54 -10.74 -11.88
CA PHE A 85 2.88 -10.80 -11.32
C PHE A 85 3.86 -9.94 -12.09
N ALA A 86 3.83 -9.95 -13.42
CA ALA A 86 4.67 -9.09 -14.25
C ALA A 86 4.40 -7.60 -13.98
N ALA A 87 3.12 -7.21 -13.87
CA ALA A 87 2.73 -5.86 -13.51
C ALA A 87 3.22 -5.49 -12.10
N CYS A 88 3.11 -6.40 -11.13
CA CYS A 88 3.63 -6.20 -9.77
C CYS A 88 5.16 -6.02 -9.77
N THR A 89 5.89 -6.85 -10.52
CA THR A 89 7.35 -6.72 -10.68
C THR A 89 7.73 -5.38 -11.31
N LEU A 90 7.01 -4.93 -12.35
CA LEU A 90 7.22 -3.60 -12.94
C LEU A 90 7.00 -2.47 -11.94
N CYS A 91 5.92 -2.54 -11.16
CA CYS A 91 5.66 -1.59 -10.09
C CYS A 91 6.77 -1.61 -9.02
N LEU A 92 7.31 -2.78 -8.66
CA LEU A 92 8.43 -2.88 -7.72
C LEU A 92 9.72 -2.27 -8.28
N VAL A 93 9.99 -2.43 -9.57
CA VAL A 93 11.15 -1.79 -10.22
C VAL A 93 10.98 -0.27 -10.30
N ALA A 94 9.76 0.22 -10.49
CA ALA A 94 9.45 1.66 -10.50
C ALA A 94 9.38 2.29 -9.10
N ASN A 95 9.24 1.48 -8.04
CA ASN A 95 9.11 1.96 -6.67
C ASN A 95 10.45 2.51 -6.14
N LYS A 96 10.47 3.80 -5.83
CA LYS A 96 11.64 4.50 -5.24
C LYS A 96 11.77 4.32 -3.72
N LEU A 97 11.06 3.36 -3.11
CA LEU A 97 11.22 3.04 -1.68
C LEU A 97 12.53 2.27 -1.46
N ASN A 98 13.62 3.03 -1.36
CA ASN A 98 14.94 2.50 -1.06
C ASN A 98 15.16 2.50 0.47
N LYS A 99 15.91 1.52 1.00
CA LYS A 99 16.20 1.40 2.44
C LYS A 99 16.75 2.69 3.06
N GLN A 100 17.47 3.49 2.27
CA GLN A 100 18.01 4.78 2.69
C GLN A 100 16.95 5.81 3.07
N THR A 101 15.79 5.80 2.42
CA THR A 101 14.70 6.76 2.70
C THR A 101 14.02 6.43 4.01
N THR A 102 13.83 5.14 4.31
CA THR A 102 13.31 4.67 5.60
C THR A 102 14.25 5.02 6.74
N LEU A 103 15.57 4.81 6.58
CA LEU A 103 16.57 5.13 7.60
C LEU A 103 16.65 6.64 7.90
N ARG A 104 16.69 7.49 6.87
CA ARG A 104 16.70 8.95 7.04
C ARG A 104 15.44 9.46 7.76
N MET A 105 14.30 8.86 7.44
CA MET A 105 13.03 9.19 8.09
C MET A 105 13.02 8.80 9.57
N SER A 106 13.54 7.62 9.92
CA SER A 106 13.66 7.19 11.32
C SER A 106 14.53 8.16 12.13
N ASP A 107 15.67 8.57 11.56
CA ASP A 107 16.59 9.52 12.19
C ASP A 107 15.97 10.91 12.36
N GLU A 108 15.29 11.43 11.33
CA GLU A 108 14.62 12.73 11.41
C GLU A 108 13.44 12.75 12.39
N LEU A 109 12.62 11.69 12.45
CA LEU A 109 11.53 11.60 13.42
C LEU A 109 12.07 11.51 14.85
N ALA A 110 13.16 10.76 15.08
CA ALA A 110 13.81 10.69 16.38
C ALA A 110 14.31 12.07 16.83
N GLN A 111 14.94 12.83 15.93
CA GLN A 111 15.38 14.20 16.22
C GLN A 111 14.22 15.16 16.52
N ARG A 112 13.09 15.06 15.80
CA ARG A 112 11.90 15.88 16.07
C ARG A 112 11.26 15.54 17.41
N ARG A 113 11.23 14.26 17.80
CA ARG A 113 10.73 13.81 19.11
C ARG A 113 11.63 14.29 20.26
N LEU A 114 12.95 14.26 20.08
CA LEU A 114 13.92 14.83 21.04
C LEU A 114 13.78 16.35 21.19
N LYS A 115 13.55 17.05 20.07
CA LYS A 115 13.34 18.50 20.08
C LYS A 115 12.01 18.91 20.73
N ALA A 116 10.97 18.10 20.56
CA ALA A 116 9.69 18.28 21.23
C ALA A 116 9.72 17.91 22.73
N SER A 117 10.57 16.95 23.13
CA SER A 117 10.73 16.56 24.54
C SER A 117 11.64 17.49 25.35
N ASN A 118 12.34 18.43 24.71
CA ASN A 118 13.27 19.34 25.39
C ASN A 118 12.99 20.81 25.05
N PRO A 119 11.94 21.44 25.63
CA PRO A 119 11.60 22.83 25.36
C PRO A 119 12.56 23.85 26.00
N SER A 120 13.47 23.44 26.89
CA SER A 120 14.25 24.35 27.75
C SER A 120 15.73 24.53 27.36
N ALA A 121 16.21 23.92 26.28
CA ALA A 121 17.64 23.91 25.97
C ALA A 121 18.11 24.89 24.87
N SER A 122 17.24 25.76 24.36
CA SER A 122 17.66 26.71 23.32
C SER A 122 17.01 28.09 23.42
N ASP A 123 17.06 28.74 24.58
CA ASP A 123 17.02 30.20 24.59
C ASP A 123 17.74 30.81 25.81
N PRO A 124 18.97 31.35 25.66
CA PRO A 124 19.52 32.31 26.60
C PRO A 124 19.10 33.77 26.31
N ALA A 125 18.15 34.05 25.40
CA ALA A 125 17.79 35.43 25.05
C ALA A 125 16.32 35.65 24.67
N ALA A 126 15.40 35.49 25.62
CA ALA A 126 14.09 36.14 25.54
C ALA A 126 13.56 36.54 26.95
N PRO A 127 13.64 37.82 27.34
CA PRO A 127 12.92 38.33 28.50
C PRO A 127 11.47 38.60 28.13
N GLY A 128 10.52 38.02 28.87
CA GLY A 128 9.12 38.43 28.77
C GLY A 128 8.13 37.31 29.08
N ALA A 129 7.80 37.16 30.36
CA ALA A 129 6.64 36.40 30.81
C ALA A 129 5.34 36.95 30.20
N VAL A 130 4.42 36.05 29.85
CA VAL A 130 2.97 36.34 29.85
C VAL A 130 2.24 35.15 30.49
N PRO A 131 1.36 35.37 31.47
CA PRO A 131 0.85 34.34 32.36
C PRO A 131 -0.31 33.53 31.79
N ALA A 132 -0.53 32.38 32.42
CA ALA A 132 -1.66 31.49 32.27
C ALA A 132 -3.03 32.19 32.39
N ALA A 133 -3.97 31.78 31.55
CA ALA A 133 -5.42 31.92 31.71
C ALA A 133 -6.02 30.57 31.32
N ALA A 134 -6.51 29.78 32.27
CA ALA A 134 -7.86 29.83 32.87
C ALA A 134 -8.89 29.14 31.96
#